data_AF-A0A7Y5AJ69-F1
#
_entry.id   AF-A0A7Y5AJ69-F1
#
_cell.length_a   1.000
_cell.length_b   1.000
_cell.length_c   1.000
_cell.angle_alpha   90.00
_cell.angle_beta   90.00
_cell.angle_gamma   90.00
#
_symmetry.space_group_name_H-M   'P 1'
#
loop_
_entity.id
_entity.type
_entity.pdbx_description
1 polymer ?
#
loop_
_entity_poly.entity_id
_entity_poly.type
_entity_poly.pdbx_seq_one_letter_code
_entity_poly.pdbx_strand_id
1 'polypeptide(L)'
;CLDEHGAIDMPRAQALLAAYAALRPFTAAEAELWPEMLRVGCVRFWLSRLIAAESFAGMDVMIHDPSEFEVRLAQRQQVALRLPFAL
;
A
#
# COMPACT_ATOMS: atom_id res chain seq x y z
N CYS A 1 -5.18 -7.44 -0.78
CA CYS A 1 -6.39 -6.61 -0.97
C CYS A 1 -6.24 -5.70 -2.19
N LEU A 2 -5.72 -6.22 -3.29
CA LEU A 2 -5.65 -5.53 -4.57
C LEU A 2 -6.39 -6.37 -5.59
N ASP A 3 -6.99 -5.73 -6.58
CA ASP A 3 -7.54 -6.40 -7.75
C ASP A 3 -6.44 -6.68 -8.80
N GLU A 4 -6.84 -7.28 -9.91
CA GLU A 4 -5.96 -7.62 -11.03
C GLU A 4 -5.36 -6.39 -11.74
N HIS A 5 -5.93 -5.21 -11.53
CA HIS A 5 -5.44 -3.94 -12.06
C HIS A 5 -4.60 -3.16 -11.04
N GLY A 6 -4.34 -3.74 -9.87
CA GLY A 6 -3.55 -3.13 -8.80
C GLY A 6 -4.29 -2.03 -8.02
N ALA A 7 -5.57 -1.81 -8.28
CA ALA A 7 -6.41 -0.93 -7.47
C ALA A 7 -6.82 -1.63 -6.17
N ILE A 8 -7.27 -0.85 -5.19
CA ILE A 8 -7.67 -1.40 -3.89
C ILE A 8 -8.99 -2.16 -4.06
N ASP A 9 -8.96 -3.46 -3.76
CA ASP A 9 -10.17 -4.25 -3.62
C ASP A 9 -10.86 -3.82 -2.31
N MET A 10 -11.90 -2.99 -2.45
CA MET A 10 -12.58 -2.34 -1.33
C MET A 10 -13.18 -3.34 -0.33
N PRO A 11 -13.97 -4.36 -0.74
CA PRO A 11 -14.47 -5.38 0.19
C PRO A 11 -13.37 -6.07 0.99
N ARG A 12 -12.28 -6.51 0.33
CA ARG A 12 -11.18 -7.19 1.01
C ARG A 12 -10.42 -6.25 1.95
N ALA A 13 -10.19 -5.02 1.52
CA ALA A 13 -9.49 -4.03 2.34
C ALA A 13 -10.30 -3.64 3.59
N GLN A 14 -11.61 -3.40 3.45
CA GLN A 14 -12.48 -3.09 4.57
C GLN A 14 -12.56 -4.24 5.57
N ALA A 15 -12.73 -5.48 5.09
CA ALA A 15 -12.75 -6.66 5.95
C ALA A 15 -11.45 -6.82 6.75
N LEU A 16 -10.29 -6.63 6.10
CA LEU A 16 -8.99 -6.66 6.75
C LEU A 16 -8.87 -5.59 7.84
N LEU A 17 -9.20 -4.34 7.52
CA LEU A 17 -9.09 -3.22 8.46
C LEU A 17 -10.05 -3.36 9.64
N ALA A 18 -11.27 -3.85 9.41
CA ALA A 18 -12.25 -4.10 10.45
C ALA A 18 -11.78 -5.21 11.41
N ALA A 19 -11.26 -6.32 10.88
CA ALA A 19 -10.72 -7.40 11.70
C ALA A 19 -9.51 -6.93 12.54
N TYR A 20 -8.64 -6.09 11.97
CA TYR A 20 -7.55 -5.48 12.72
C TYR A 20 -8.07 -4.55 13.83
N ALA A 21 -9.02 -3.67 13.50
CA ALA A 21 -9.60 -2.72 14.45
C ALA A 21 -10.31 -3.40 15.64
N ALA A 22 -10.86 -4.60 15.42
CA ALA A 22 -11.47 -5.39 16.49
C ALA A 22 -10.47 -5.85 17.56
N LEU A 23 -9.18 -5.98 17.21
CA LEU A 23 -8.11 -6.32 18.13
C LEU A 23 -7.40 -5.06 18.67
N ARG A 24 -7.19 -4.07 17.80
CA ARG A 24 -6.56 -2.78 18.15
C ARG A 24 -7.30 -1.64 17.43
N PRO A 25 -8.13 -0.87 18.14
CA PRO A 25 -8.77 0.31 17.58
C PRO A 25 -7.75 1.31 17.06
N PHE A 26 -8.06 1.94 15.93
CA PHE A 26 -7.26 3.04 15.39
C PHE A 26 -7.47 4.33 16.19
N THR A 27 -6.43 5.14 16.25
CA THR A 27 -6.49 6.50 16.79
C THR A 27 -6.99 7.49 15.74
N ALA A 28 -7.44 8.66 16.17
CA ALA A 28 -7.84 9.74 15.27
C ALA A 28 -6.70 10.14 14.32
N ALA A 29 -5.47 10.23 14.84
CA ALA A 29 -4.29 10.56 14.04
C ALA A 29 -3.99 9.50 12.96
N GLU A 30 -4.15 8.21 13.27
CA GLU A 30 -3.99 7.14 12.26
C GLU A 30 -5.06 7.23 11.17
N ALA A 31 -6.30 7.56 11.52
CA ALA A 31 -7.38 7.72 10.54
C ALA A 31 -7.16 8.94 9.64
N GLU A 32 -6.64 10.04 10.20
CA GLU A 32 -6.29 11.26 9.46
C GLU A 32 -5.14 11.01 8.48
N LEU A 33 -4.07 10.37 8.94
CA LEU A 33 -2.83 10.13 8.16
C LEU A 33 -2.89 8.88 7.27
N TRP A 34 -4.02 8.18 7.23
CA TRP A 34 -4.13 6.93 6.49
C TRP A 34 -3.82 7.06 4.99
N PRO A 35 -4.31 8.08 4.26
CA PRO A 35 -3.96 8.25 2.84
C PRO A 35 -2.46 8.50 2.61
N GLU A 36 -1.80 9.25 3.49
CA GLU A 36 -0.35 9.46 3.51
C GLU A 36 0.38 8.14 3.70
N MET A 37 -0.04 7.33 4.69
CA MET A 37 0.59 6.05 5.00
C MET A 37 0.51 5.05 3.84
N LEU A 38 -0.58 5.05 3.08
CA LEU A 38 -0.70 4.23 1.87
C LEU A 38 0.30 4.65 0.78
N ARG A 39 0.54 5.96 0.62
CA ARG A 39 1.54 6.50 -0.32
C ARG A 39 2.96 6.20 0.14
N VAL A 40 3.25 6.38 1.43
CA VAL A 40 4.54 6.01 2.04
C VAL A 40 4.85 4.53 1.82
N GLY A 41 3.86 3.66 1.99
CA GLY A 41 3.98 2.24 1.66
C GLY A 41 4.41 2.00 0.21
N CYS A 42 3.77 2.69 -0.75
CA CYS A 42 4.11 2.57 -2.17
C CYS A 42 5.56 3.02 -2.44
N VAL A 43 5.97 4.19 -1.93
CA VAL A 43 7.33 4.71 -2.10
C VAL A 43 8.36 3.77 -1.49
N ARG A 44 8.12 3.24 -0.28
CA ARG A 44 9.04 2.31 0.39
C ARG A 44 9.31 1.06 -0.46
N PHE A 45 8.26 0.46 -1.02
CA PHE A 45 8.41 -0.72 -1.86
C PHE A 45 9.00 -0.39 -3.23
N TRP A 46 8.68 0.77 -3.80
CA TRP A 46 9.30 1.24 -5.03
C TRP A 46 10.81 1.36 -4.88
N LEU A 47 11.28 2.06 -3.85
CA LEU A 47 12.71 2.20 -3.54
C LEU A 47 13.37 0.85 -3.28
N SER A 48 12.71 -0.05 -2.55
CA SER A 48 13.23 -1.40 -2.32
C SER A 48 13.45 -2.17 -3.63
N ARG A 49 12.55 -2.03 -4.61
CA ARG A 49 12.70 -2.67 -5.92
C ARG A 49 13.72 -1.98 -6.81
N LEU A 50 13.82 -0.65 -6.76
CA LEU A 50 14.87 0.08 -7.47
C LEU A 50 16.26 -0.34 -7.00
N ILE A 51 16.49 -0.37 -5.68
CA ILE A 51 17.77 -0.80 -5.10
C ILE A 51 18.09 -2.24 -5.51
N ALA A 52 17.09 -3.14 -5.48
CA ALA A 52 17.28 -4.52 -5.92
C ALA A 52 17.61 -4.61 -7.42
N ALA A 53 16.93 -3.82 -8.26
CA ALA A 53 17.20 -3.77 -9.70
C ALA A 53 18.62 -3.31 -10.03
N GLU A 54 19.13 -2.31 -9.30
CA GLU A 54 20.50 -1.85 -9.43
C GLU A 54 21.52 -2.85 -8.87
N SER A 55 21.25 -3.41 -7.68
CA SER A 55 22.21 -4.26 -6.95
C SER A 55 22.43 -5.63 -7.59
N PHE A 56 21.41 -6.16 -8.26
CA PHE A 56 21.44 -7.49 -8.88
C PHE A 56 21.42 -7.43 -10.41
N ALA A 57 21.72 -6.27 -11.00
CA ALA A 57 21.77 -6.10 -12.45
C ALA A 57 22.74 -7.12 -13.09
N GLY A 58 22.23 -7.93 -14.01
CA GLY A 58 23.01 -8.95 -14.72
C GLY A 58 23.22 -10.27 -13.97
N MET A 59 22.63 -10.44 -12.79
CA MET A 59 22.59 -11.71 -12.07
C MET A 59 21.33 -12.51 -12.45
N ASP A 60 21.42 -13.84 -12.40
CA ASP A 60 20.27 -14.74 -12.64
C ASP A 60 19.37 -14.82 -11.39
N VAL A 61 18.72 -13.69 -11.07
CA VAL A 61 17.74 -13.58 -9.99
C VAL A 61 16.50 -12.87 -10.50
N MET A 62 15.34 -13.26 -9.99
CA MET A 62 14.08 -12.61 -10.34
C MET A 62 14.03 -11.20 -9.73
N ILE A 63 14.08 -10.17 -10.59
CA ILE A 63 13.91 -8.78 -10.19
C ILE A 63 12.48 -8.36 -10.54
N HIS A 64 11.71 -7.97 -9.52
CA HIS A 64 10.37 -7.45 -9.74
C HIS A 64 10.43 -6.04 -10.32
N ASP A 65 9.58 -5.75 -11.32
CA ASP A 65 9.50 -4.42 -11.94
C ASP A 65 9.19 -3.33 -10.90
N PRO A 66 10.07 -2.33 -10.72
CA PRO A 66 9.82 -1.21 -9.82
C PRO A 66 8.59 -0.37 -10.22
N SER A 67 8.25 -0.30 -11.52
CA SER A 67 7.19 0.56 -12.06
C SER A 67 5.80 0.24 -11.49
N GLU A 68 5.58 -1.00 -11.04
CA GLU A 68 4.33 -1.46 -10.40
C GLU A 68 3.95 -0.55 -9.22
N PHE A 69 4.94 -0.09 -8.44
CA PHE A 69 4.70 0.77 -7.29
C PHE A 69 4.57 2.25 -7.63
N GLU A 70 5.06 2.68 -8.79
CA GLU A 70 4.82 4.03 -9.33
C GLU A 70 3.35 4.18 -9.76
N VAL A 71 2.83 3.20 -10.51
CA VAL A 71 1.41 3.16 -10.90
C VAL A 71 0.51 3.15 -9.67
N ARG A 72 0.85 2.34 -8.66
CA ARG A 72 0.12 2.32 -7.39
C ARG A 72 0.20 3.65 -6.68
N LEU A 73 1.37 4.27 -6.57
CA LEU A 73 1.52 5.58 -5.94
C LEU A 73 0.61 6.64 -6.59
N ALA A 74 0.54 6.67 -7.92
CA ALA A 74 -0.36 7.56 -8.65
C ALA A 74 -1.84 7.29 -8.30
N GLN A 75 -2.25 6.02 -8.28
CA GLN A 75 -3.60 5.62 -7.85
C GLN A 75 -3.90 5.99 -6.39
N ARG A 76 -2.88 6.08 -5.51
CA ARG A 76 -3.05 6.40 -4.07
C ARG A 76 -3.10 7.90 -3.79
N GLN A 77 -2.98 8.76 -4.80
CA GLN A 77 -3.23 10.21 -4.64
C GLN A 77 -4.70 10.50 -4.32
N GLN A 78 -5.62 9.61 -4.72
CA GLN A 78 -7.04 9.70 -4.42
C GLN A 78 -7.53 8.38 -3.83
N VAL A 79 -7.56 8.30 -2.49
CA VAL A 79 -8.00 7.10 -1.76
C VAL A 79 -9.36 7.33 -1.12
N ALA A 80 -10.33 6.48 -1.48
CA ALA A 80 -11.64 6.43 -0.84
C ALA A 80 -11.68 5.50 0.38
N LEU A 81 -10.69 4.60 0.52
CA LEU A 81 -10.57 3.70 1.67
C LEU A 81 -10.26 4.48 2.95
N ARG A 82 -11.17 4.44 3.92
CA ARG A 82 -10.99 5.05 5.25
C ARG A 82 -10.78 3.96 6.29
N LEU A 83 -10.02 4.27 7.35
CA LEU A 83 -9.93 3.39 8.50
C LEU A 83 -11.27 3.37 9.25
N PRO A 84 -11.72 2.20 9.74
CA PRO A 84 -12.90 2.11 10.60
C PRO A 84 -12.56 2.75 11.96
N PHE A 85 -13.01 3.98 12.15
CA PHE A 85 -12.81 4.76 13.38
C PHE A 85 -14.17 5.00 14.03
N ALA A 86 -14.31 4.59 15.29
CA ALA A 86 -15.47 4.91 16.11
C ALA A 86 -15.14 6.19 16.91
N LEU A 87 -15.96 7.23 16.72
CA LEU A 87 -15.91 8.46 17.52
C LEU A 87 -16.41 8.21 18.95
#